data_AF-A0A7Y2TE34-F1
#
_entry.id   AF-A0A7Y2TE34-F1
#
_cell.length_a   1.000
_cell.length_b   1.000
_cell.length_c   1.000
_cell.angle_alpha   90.00
_cell.angle_beta   90.00
_cell.angle_gamma   90.00
#
_symmetry.space_group_name_H-M   'P 1'
#
loop_
_entity.id
_entity.type
_entity.pdbx_description
1 polymer ?
#
loop_
_entity_poly.entity_id
_entity_poly.type
_entity_poly.pdbx_seq_one_letter_code
_entity_poly.pdbx_strand_id
1 'polypeptide(L)'
;MAEETENFAEKFSKKIKNVLIDPNIFTYKFVCSCQGECCNFGVYTDLKEYYNILLIKDKVKQLFDETQSKKVKKWFEPPEEDEDFESGVAVGTEVIKGKCTFLDRDGLCTLQKLALIEGEHKWKYKPLYCILFPFTVYEGVLTIDDEHIDRLDSCNVNPNLTIFEAVSEELKYFFGEDGFAELEKYREEYLNEYQLGVEENAAK
;
A
#
# COMPACT_ATOMS: atom_id res chain seq x y z
N MET A 1 19.30 -32.01 -0.93
CA MET A 1 18.24 -31.69 -1.89
C MET A 1 17.93 -30.23 -1.63
N ALA A 2 18.56 -29.34 -2.40
CA ALA A 2 18.22 -27.93 -2.35
C ALA A 2 16.93 -27.82 -3.16
N GLU A 3 15.82 -27.49 -2.51
CA GLU A 3 14.66 -26.97 -3.22
C GLU A 3 15.15 -25.70 -3.90
N GLU A 4 15.07 -25.67 -5.23
CA GLU A 4 15.26 -24.45 -6.01
C GLU A 4 14.17 -23.49 -5.52
N THR A 5 14.55 -22.51 -4.70
CA THR A 5 13.67 -21.40 -4.36
C THR A 5 13.51 -20.59 -5.63
N GLU A 6 12.49 -20.91 -6.43
CA GLU A 6 12.02 -20.03 -7.51
C GLU A 6 11.87 -18.62 -6.95
N ASN A 7 12.55 -17.64 -7.56
CA ASN A 7 12.44 -16.24 -7.17
C ASN A 7 10.98 -15.79 -7.39
N PHE A 8 10.37 -15.09 -6.42
CA PHE A 8 8.93 -14.78 -6.48
C PHE A 8 8.57 -14.00 -7.74
N ALA A 9 9.44 -13.08 -8.15
CA ALA A 9 9.26 -12.25 -9.34
C ALA A 9 9.30 -13.05 -10.65
N GLU A 10 10.03 -14.17 -10.70
CA GLU A 10 10.20 -14.96 -11.95
C GLU A 10 8.86 -15.48 -12.47
N LYS A 11 7.90 -15.74 -11.56
CA LYS A 11 6.55 -16.23 -11.86
C LYS A 11 5.73 -15.28 -12.74
N PHE A 12 6.10 -14.00 -12.81
CA PHE A 12 5.27 -12.98 -13.45
C PHE A 12 5.97 -12.39 -14.68
N SER A 13 5.23 -12.24 -15.78
CA SER A 13 5.79 -11.76 -17.06
C SER A 13 5.28 -10.39 -17.48
N LYS A 14 4.08 -9.98 -17.04
CA LYS A 14 3.49 -8.70 -17.42
C LYS A 14 4.04 -7.59 -16.53
N LYS A 15 4.70 -6.62 -17.15
CA LYS A 15 5.29 -5.43 -16.50
C LYS A 15 4.56 -4.17 -16.92
N ILE A 16 4.21 -3.31 -15.97
CA ILE A 16 3.62 -1.98 -16.21
C ILE A 16 4.42 -0.94 -15.40
N LYS A 17 4.88 0.13 -16.06
CA LYS A 17 5.70 1.20 -15.45
C LYS A 17 6.86 0.73 -14.56
N ASN A 18 7.47 -0.41 -14.91
CA ASN A 18 8.58 -1.06 -14.21
C ASN A 18 8.23 -1.95 -13.01
N VAL A 19 6.95 -2.24 -12.77
CA VAL A 19 6.51 -3.19 -11.75
C VAL A 19 5.87 -4.39 -12.43
N LEU A 20 6.21 -5.60 -11.98
CA LEU A 20 5.55 -6.83 -12.42
C LEU A 20 4.16 -6.92 -11.78
N ILE A 21 3.20 -7.53 -12.46
CA ILE A 21 1.82 -7.58 -11.98
C ILE A 21 1.46 -9.02 -11.61
N ASP A 22 1.12 -9.23 -10.34
CA ASP A 22 0.46 -10.46 -9.91
C ASP A 22 -1.01 -10.44 -10.38
N PRO A 23 -1.43 -11.34 -11.29
CA PRO A 23 -2.81 -11.34 -11.79
C PRO A 23 -3.85 -11.70 -10.72
N ASN A 24 -3.46 -12.22 -9.55
CA ASN A 24 -4.38 -12.46 -8.44
C ASN A 24 -5.10 -11.18 -7.99
N ILE A 25 -4.52 -10.00 -8.23
CA ILE A 25 -5.18 -8.72 -7.93
C ILE A 25 -6.51 -8.55 -8.70
N PHE A 26 -6.73 -9.28 -9.79
CA PHE A 26 -7.94 -9.17 -10.59
C PHE A 26 -9.10 -10.02 -10.06
N THR A 27 -8.82 -11.02 -9.22
CA THR A 27 -9.79 -12.01 -8.77
C THR A 27 -9.97 -12.00 -7.26
N TYR A 28 -8.93 -11.63 -6.50
CA TYR A 28 -8.99 -11.53 -5.05
C TYR A 28 -10.09 -10.57 -4.60
N LYS A 29 -10.84 -10.96 -3.56
CA LYS A 29 -11.98 -10.20 -3.05
C LYS A 29 -11.56 -9.31 -1.90
N PHE A 30 -12.02 -8.07 -1.89
CA PHE A 30 -11.69 -7.12 -0.83
C PHE A 30 -12.80 -6.09 -0.60
N VAL A 31 -12.94 -5.66 0.65
CA VAL A 31 -13.75 -4.51 1.05
C VAL A 31 -13.10 -3.83 2.26
N CYS A 32 -13.07 -2.50 2.27
CA CYS A 32 -12.63 -1.73 3.42
C CYS A 32 -13.85 -1.10 4.12
N SER A 33 -14.03 -1.36 5.41
CA SER A 33 -15.20 -0.93 6.20
C SER A 33 -14.84 -0.36 7.58
N CYS A 34 -13.55 -0.10 7.82
CA CYS A 34 -13.06 0.39 9.11
C CYS A 34 -12.81 1.91 9.11
N GLN A 35 -12.51 2.45 10.30
CA GLN A 35 -12.00 3.81 10.49
C GLN A 35 -10.50 3.78 10.79
N GLY A 36 -9.72 3.16 9.90
CA GLY A 36 -8.24 3.19 9.96
C GLY A 36 -7.55 2.02 10.65
N GLU A 37 -8.15 0.83 10.69
CA GLU A 37 -7.49 -0.39 11.24
C GLU A 37 -6.19 -0.74 10.52
N CYS A 38 -6.05 -0.41 9.23
CA CYS A 38 -4.80 -0.56 8.49
C CYS A 38 -3.63 0.27 9.06
N CYS A 39 -3.93 1.22 9.95
CA CYS A 39 -2.92 2.01 10.66
C CYS A 39 -2.57 1.43 12.03
N ASN A 40 -3.15 0.31 12.48
CA ASN A 40 -2.87 -0.27 13.80
C ASN A 40 -1.40 -0.71 13.96
N PHE A 41 -0.74 -1.02 12.86
CA PHE A 41 0.58 -1.66 12.84
C PHE A 41 1.70 -0.76 12.34
N GLY A 42 1.41 0.52 12.10
CA GLY A 42 2.36 1.40 11.41
C GLY A 42 2.36 1.12 9.91
N VAL A 43 3.41 1.59 9.26
CA VAL A 43 3.67 1.45 7.82
C VAL A 43 5.13 1.75 7.59
N TYR A 44 5.75 1.09 6.63
CA TYR A 44 7.06 1.48 6.13
C TYR A 44 6.95 2.62 5.11
N THR A 45 7.94 3.48 5.12
CA THR A 45 8.08 4.59 4.18
C THR A 45 9.44 4.47 3.48
N ASP A 46 9.53 4.83 2.21
CA ASP A 46 10.83 5.05 1.59
C ASP A 46 11.57 6.19 2.31
N LEU A 47 12.90 6.14 2.32
CA LEU A 47 13.72 7.17 2.94
C LEU A 47 13.39 8.60 2.44
N LYS A 48 13.04 8.76 1.15
CA LYS A 48 12.61 10.05 0.61
C LYS A 48 11.29 10.51 1.22
N GLU A 49 10.33 9.60 1.40
CA GLU A 49 9.03 9.89 1.99
C GLU A 49 9.15 10.28 3.46
N TYR A 50 10.00 9.55 4.21
CA TYR A 50 10.40 9.91 5.56
C TYR A 50 10.90 11.37 5.63
N TYR A 51 11.85 11.74 4.76
CA TYR A 51 12.36 13.11 4.74
C TYR A 51 11.28 14.13 4.35
N ASN A 52 10.42 13.81 3.39
CA ASN A 52 9.30 14.67 3.01
C ASN A 52 8.36 14.95 4.19
N ILE A 53 8.05 13.93 5.00
CA ILE A 53 7.23 14.09 6.21
C ILE A 53 7.97 14.94 7.25
N LEU A 54 9.29 14.76 7.42
CA LEU A 54 10.08 15.58 8.33
C LEU A 54 10.18 17.05 7.91
N LEU A 55 10.14 17.36 6.61
CA LEU A 55 10.12 18.74 6.12
C LEU A 55 8.84 19.49 6.56
N ILE A 56 7.72 18.79 6.70
CA ILE A 56 6.43 19.37 7.10
C ILE A 56 6.09 19.14 8.58
N LYS A 57 7.03 18.63 9.38
CA LYS A 57 6.80 18.19 10.78
C LYS A 57 6.09 19.21 11.65
N ASP A 58 6.39 20.50 11.52
CA ASP A 58 5.80 21.52 12.39
C ASP A 58 4.34 21.81 12.04
N LYS A 59 3.93 21.63 10.78
CA LYS A 59 2.53 21.69 10.37
C LYS A 59 1.77 20.45 10.86
N VAL A 60 2.35 19.28 10.67
CA VAL A 60 1.79 18.00 11.13
C VAL A 60 1.57 18.01 12.66
N LYS A 61 2.55 18.49 13.43
CA LYS A 61 2.45 18.62 14.91
C LYS A 61 1.29 19.49 15.39
N GLN A 62 0.88 20.48 14.61
CA GLN A 62 -0.24 21.36 14.99
C GLN A 62 -1.58 20.64 14.92
N LEU A 63 -1.67 19.61 14.08
CA LEU A 63 -2.88 18.81 13.89
C LEU A 63 -2.96 17.61 14.84
N PHE A 64 -1.87 17.28 15.55
CA PHE A 64 -1.83 16.16 16.49
C PHE A 64 -2.75 16.40 17.69
N ASP A 65 -3.52 15.37 18.03
CA ASP A 65 -4.33 15.31 19.25
C ASP A 65 -3.53 14.75 20.45
N GLU A 66 -4.20 14.52 21.58
CA GLU A 66 -3.60 14.00 22.81
C GLU A 66 -3.19 12.51 22.76
N THR A 67 -3.63 11.78 21.74
CA THR A 67 -3.28 10.37 21.54
C THR A 67 -1.94 10.22 20.80
N GLN A 68 -1.50 11.26 20.09
CA GLN A 68 -0.27 11.29 19.30
C GLN A 68 0.90 11.98 20.03
N SER A 69 2.13 11.62 19.65
CA SER A 69 3.34 12.21 20.24
C SER A 69 3.82 13.43 19.44
N LYS A 70 3.87 14.63 20.03
CA LYS A 70 4.50 15.80 19.38
C LYS A 70 6.04 15.75 19.33
N LYS A 71 6.66 14.71 19.91
CA LYS A 71 8.11 14.50 19.89
C LYS A 71 8.49 13.77 18.60
N VAL A 72 9.05 14.52 17.64
CA VAL A 72 9.42 14.02 16.29
C VAL A 72 10.30 12.78 16.32
N LYS A 73 11.23 12.69 17.28
CA LYS A 73 12.09 11.51 17.49
C LYS A 73 11.36 10.22 17.88
N LYS A 74 10.04 10.26 18.01
CA LYS A 74 9.17 9.12 18.31
C LYS A 74 8.22 8.80 17.16
N TRP A 75 8.42 9.40 15.98
CA TRP A 75 7.51 9.19 14.85
C TRP A 75 7.91 8.03 13.98
N PHE A 76 9.19 7.70 14.00
CA PHE A 76 9.79 6.73 13.09
C PHE A 76 10.77 5.86 13.85
N GLU A 77 10.80 4.61 13.43
CA GLU A 77 11.76 3.61 13.84
C GLU A 77 13.13 3.91 13.19
N PRO A 78 14.22 3.25 13.63
CA PRO A 78 15.49 3.32 12.91
C PRO A 78 15.35 2.86 11.45
N PRO A 79 16.12 3.44 10.51
CA PRO A 79 16.14 3.00 9.12
C PRO A 79 16.75 1.60 9.00
N GLU A 80 16.22 0.81 8.06
CA GLU A 80 16.68 -0.54 7.74
C GLU A 80 16.93 -0.66 6.24
N GLU A 81 17.93 -1.45 5.84
CA GLU A 81 18.20 -1.72 4.42
C GLU A 81 17.11 -2.65 3.88
N ASP A 82 16.50 -2.25 2.76
CA ASP A 82 15.42 -2.99 2.11
C ASP A 82 15.39 -2.63 0.62
N GLU A 83 15.72 -3.60 -0.24
CA GLU A 83 15.85 -3.41 -1.68
C GLU A 83 14.50 -3.24 -2.40
N ASP A 84 13.38 -3.54 -1.74
CA ASP A 84 12.04 -3.29 -2.30
C ASP A 84 11.65 -1.80 -2.27
N PHE A 85 12.39 -0.98 -1.52
CA PHE A 85 12.21 0.46 -1.49
C PHE A 85 13.12 1.15 -2.51
N GLU A 86 12.62 2.22 -3.14
CA GLU A 86 13.34 2.93 -4.21
C GLU A 86 14.71 3.45 -3.78
N SER A 87 14.84 3.84 -2.52
CA SER A 87 16.11 4.29 -1.91
C SER A 87 17.00 3.15 -1.40
N GLY A 88 16.53 1.91 -1.42
CA GLY A 88 17.15 0.77 -0.75
C GLY A 88 17.02 0.81 0.78
N VAL A 89 16.15 1.68 1.31
CA VAL A 89 15.99 1.91 2.75
C VAL A 89 14.53 2.09 3.11
N ALA A 90 14.05 1.25 4.03
CA ALA A 90 12.77 1.37 4.68
C ALA A 90 12.90 2.12 6.01
N VAL A 91 11.90 2.95 6.33
CA VAL A 91 11.78 3.58 7.64
C VAL A 91 10.37 3.34 8.17
N GLY A 92 10.25 2.54 9.23
CA GLY A 92 8.97 2.25 9.88
C GLY A 92 8.40 3.47 10.59
N THR A 93 7.09 3.65 10.52
CA THR A 93 6.39 4.59 11.42
C THR A 93 6.15 3.94 12.78
N GLU A 94 6.44 4.67 13.85
CA GLU A 94 6.28 4.16 15.22
C GLU A 94 4.81 3.89 15.56
N VAL A 95 4.58 2.78 16.28
CA VAL A 95 3.27 2.41 16.83
C VAL A 95 3.16 2.90 18.27
N ILE A 96 2.35 3.93 18.49
CA ILE A 96 2.13 4.56 19.80
C ILE A 96 0.73 4.21 20.29
N LYS A 97 0.65 3.48 21.41
CA LYS A 97 -0.62 3.01 22.00
C LYS A 97 -1.46 2.17 21.03
N GLY A 98 -0.81 1.28 20.27
CA GLY A 98 -1.48 0.34 19.37
C GLY A 98 -1.95 0.93 18.04
N LYS A 99 -1.41 2.08 17.63
CA LYS A 99 -1.66 2.68 16.31
C LYS A 99 -0.47 3.47 15.79
N CYS A 100 -0.36 3.61 14.48
CA CYS A 100 0.59 4.46 13.79
C CYS A 100 0.60 5.88 14.40
N THR A 101 1.79 6.45 14.56
CA THR A 101 1.98 7.81 15.12
C THR A 101 1.16 8.90 14.41
N PHE A 102 0.77 8.69 13.15
CA PHE A 102 0.02 9.67 12.34
C PHE A 102 -1.50 9.44 12.35
N LEU A 103 -1.99 8.36 12.96
CA LEU A 103 -3.42 8.12 13.13
C LEU A 103 -3.94 8.92 14.32
N ASP A 104 -4.98 9.72 14.13
CA ASP A 104 -5.63 10.48 15.20
C ASP A 104 -6.70 9.63 15.93
N ARG A 105 -7.36 10.19 16.95
CA ARG A 105 -8.39 9.50 17.74
C ARG A 105 -9.68 9.20 16.98
N ASP A 106 -9.91 9.91 15.87
CA ASP A 106 -11.11 9.80 15.05
C ASP A 106 -10.89 8.81 13.87
N GLY A 107 -9.77 8.09 13.87
CA GLY A 107 -9.44 7.13 12.82
C GLY A 107 -8.91 7.77 11.54
N LEU A 108 -8.46 9.02 11.59
CA LEU A 108 -8.02 9.78 10.42
C LEU A 108 -6.51 10.00 10.42
N CYS A 109 -5.90 9.83 9.24
CA CYS A 109 -4.49 10.07 9.04
C CYS A 109 -4.19 11.58 9.02
N THR A 110 -3.34 12.04 9.92
CA THR A 110 -2.99 13.46 10.03
C THR A 110 -2.29 14.00 8.78
N LEU A 111 -1.49 13.17 8.09
CA LEU A 111 -0.80 13.57 6.85
C LEU A 111 -1.82 13.88 5.73
N GLN A 112 -2.85 13.05 5.63
CA GLN A 112 -3.96 13.25 4.71
C GLN A 112 -4.81 14.47 5.10
N LYS A 113 -5.11 14.65 6.38
CA LYS A 113 -5.81 15.86 6.88
C LYS A 113 -5.04 17.13 6.52
N LEU A 114 -3.72 17.13 6.70
CA LEU A 114 -2.88 18.28 6.34
C LEU A 114 -2.97 18.58 4.85
N ALA A 115 -2.86 17.56 3.99
CA ALA A 115 -2.97 17.74 2.54
C ALA A 115 -4.32 18.39 2.16
N LEU A 116 -5.43 17.91 2.73
CA LEU A 116 -6.75 18.47 2.49
C LEU A 116 -6.88 19.92 2.97
N ILE A 117 -6.32 20.27 4.14
CA ILE A 117 -6.31 21.64 4.68
C ILE A 117 -5.54 22.59 3.77
N GLU A 118 -4.46 22.11 3.15
CA GLU A 118 -3.62 22.91 2.24
C GLU A 118 -4.17 22.98 0.82
N GLY A 119 -5.30 22.30 0.53
CA GLY A 119 -5.86 22.24 -0.83
C GLY A 119 -5.05 21.37 -1.79
N GLU A 120 -4.19 20.51 -1.26
CA GLU A 120 -3.38 19.55 -2.01
C GLU A 120 -4.16 18.24 -2.24
N HIS A 121 -3.63 17.39 -3.12
CA HIS A 121 -4.16 16.04 -3.29
C HIS A 121 -4.14 15.27 -1.97
N LYS A 122 -5.19 14.51 -1.63
CA LYS A 122 -5.36 13.80 -0.33
C LYS A 122 -4.18 12.89 0.04
N TRP A 123 -3.39 12.47 -0.95
CA TRP A 123 -2.24 11.59 -0.81
C TRP A 123 -0.88 12.29 -0.87
N LYS A 124 -0.85 13.62 -1.03
CA LYS A 124 0.37 14.42 -1.21
C LYS A 124 1.50 14.12 -0.21
N TYR A 125 1.13 13.86 1.04
CA TYR A 125 2.07 13.63 2.15
C TYR A 125 2.00 12.21 2.72
N LYS A 126 1.16 11.34 2.18
CA LYS A 126 1.05 9.96 2.68
C LYS A 126 2.21 9.13 2.11
N PRO A 127 2.76 8.19 2.88
CA PRO A 127 3.62 7.15 2.33
C PRO A 127 2.90 6.33 1.26
N LEU A 128 3.65 5.81 0.29
CA LEU A 128 3.13 5.04 -0.83
C LEU A 128 2.35 3.81 -0.36
N TYR A 129 2.89 3.03 0.57
CA TYR A 129 2.20 1.84 1.09
C TYR A 129 0.93 2.15 1.89
N CYS A 130 0.84 3.36 2.45
CA CYS A 130 -0.39 3.88 3.02
C CYS A 130 -1.46 4.22 1.96
N ILE A 131 -1.04 4.54 0.74
CA ILE A 131 -1.92 4.84 -0.40
C ILE A 131 -2.32 3.53 -1.08
N LEU A 132 -1.37 2.63 -1.30
CA LEU A 132 -1.57 1.40 -2.05
C LEU A 132 -2.36 0.32 -1.29
N PHE A 133 -2.40 0.37 0.05
CA PHE A 133 -3.12 -0.63 0.84
C PHE A 133 -4.53 -0.90 0.27
N PRO A 134 -4.89 -2.17 -0.01
CA PRO A 134 -4.25 -3.42 0.43
C PRO A 134 -3.23 -4.05 -0.55
N PHE A 135 -2.62 -3.27 -1.44
CA PHE A 135 -1.50 -3.72 -2.26
C PHE A 135 -0.14 -3.41 -1.63
N THR A 136 0.84 -4.24 -1.98
CA THR A 136 2.25 -4.03 -1.72
C THR A 136 3.07 -4.27 -2.99
N VAL A 137 4.33 -3.81 -2.98
CA VAL A 137 5.32 -4.16 -4.00
C VAL A 137 6.38 -5.01 -3.29
N TYR A 138 6.45 -6.27 -3.67
CA TYR A 138 7.38 -7.24 -3.08
C TYR A 138 8.22 -7.86 -4.19
N GLU A 139 9.54 -7.81 -4.05
CA GLU A 139 10.52 -8.21 -5.08
C GLU A 139 10.21 -7.61 -6.47
N GLY A 140 9.75 -6.36 -6.51
CA GLY A 140 9.37 -5.66 -7.74
C GLY A 140 8.04 -6.08 -8.38
N VAL A 141 7.21 -6.85 -7.66
CA VAL A 141 5.88 -7.28 -8.10
C VAL A 141 4.80 -6.56 -7.29
N LEU A 142 3.84 -5.90 -7.95
CA LEU A 142 2.62 -5.43 -7.33
C LEU A 142 1.73 -6.64 -7.04
N THR A 143 1.55 -6.94 -5.76
CA THR A 143 0.74 -8.05 -5.26
C THR A 143 -0.10 -7.59 -4.05
N ILE A 144 -0.82 -8.52 -3.46
CA ILE A 144 -1.74 -8.31 -2.35
C ILE A 144 -0.98 -8.39 -1.04
N ASP A 145 -1.21 -7.45 -0.13
CA ASP A 145 -0.71 -7.50 1.25
C ASP A 145 -1.65 -8.38 2.11
N ASP A 146 -1.66 -9.69 1.81
CA ASP A 146 -2.55 -10.67 2.44
C ASP A 146 -2.25 -10.83 3.93
N GLU A 147 -0.97 -10.81 4.33
CA GLU A 147 -0.55 -10.82 5.74
C GLU A 147 -1.18 -9.66 6.53
N HIS A 148 -1.18 -8.45 5.96
CA HIS A 148 -1.81 -7.31 6.64
C HIS A 148 -3.33 -7.43 6.63
N ILE A 149 -3.95 -7.85 5.53
CA ILE A 149 -5.40 -8.08 5.47
C ILE A 149 -5.85 -9.06 6.55
N ASP A 150 -5.14 -10.17 6.73
CA ASP A 150 -5.47 -11.23 7.69
C ASP A 150 -5.43 -10.79 9.16
N ARG A 151 -4.79 -9.65 9.42
CA ARG A 151 -4.68 -9.04 10.76
C ARG A 151 -5.79 -8.02 11.04
N LEU A 152 -6.68 -7.76 10.09
CA LEU A 152 -7.78 -6.79 10.23
C LEU A 152 -9.06 -7.49 10.72
N ASP A 153 -9.74 -6.86 11.66
CA ASP A 153 -10.97 -7.41 12.24
C ASP A 153 -12.21 -7.03 11.43
N SER A 154 -12.23 -5.81 10.88
CA SER A 154 -13.41 -5.24 10.23
C SER A 154 -13.33 -5.18 8.71
N CYS A 155 -12.12 -5.11 8.15
CA CYS A 155 -11.91 -5.13 6.70
C CYS A 155 -11.96 -6.56 6.16
N ASN A 156 -12.27 -6.67 4.87
CA ASN A 156 -12.37 -7.94 4.14
C ASN A 156 -13.39 -8.95 4.71
N VAL A 157 -14.38 -8.47 5.47
CA VAL A 157 -15.49 -9.30 5.95
C VAL A 157 -16.59 -9.35 4.89
N ASN A 158 -16.84 -10.55 4.35
CA ASN A 158 -17.83 -10.81 3.28
C ASN A 158 -17.68 -9.90 2.05
N PRO A 159 -16.50 -9.84 1.41
CA PRO A 159 -16.26 -8.96 0.28
C PRO A 159 -17.08 -9.38 -0.95
N ASN A 160 -17.64 -8.39 -1.66
CA ASN A 160 -18.41 -8.61 -2.90
C ASN A 160 -17.71 -8.03 -4.15
N LEU A 161 -16.76 -7.11 -3.97
CA LEU A 161 -15.93 -6.54 -5.03
C LEU A 161 -14.59 -7.27 -5.11
N THR A 162 -13.98 -7.27 -6.29
CA THR A 162 -12.55 -7.58 -6.41
C THR A 162 -11.72 -6.45 -5.81
N ILE A 163 -10.50 -6.76 -5.36
CA ILE A 163 -9.55 -5.79 -4.82
C ILE A 163 -9.23 -4.71 -5.86
N PHE A 164 -9.06 -5.10 -7.13
CA PHE A 164 -8.92 -4.16 -8.24
C PHE A 164 -10.06 -3.13 -8.32
N GLU A 165 -11.31 -3.58 -8.14
CA GLU A 165 -12.48 -2.69 -8.17
C GLU A 165 -12.55 -1.81 -6.91
N ALA A 166 -12.28 -2.39 -5.74
CA ALA A 166 -12.42 -1.74 -4.45
C ALA A 166 -11.44 -0.56 -4.26
N VAL A 167 -10.25 -0.64 -4.84
CA VAL A 167 -9.17 0.37 -4.70
C VAL A 167 -8.61 0.84 -6.06
N SER A 168 -9.51 1.04 -7.02
CA SER A 168 -9.16 1.49 -8.37
C SER A 168 -8.56 2.90 -8.42
N GLU A 169 -8.94 3.79 -7.50
CA GLU A 169 -8.39 5.15 -7.43
C GLU A 169 -6.90 5.13 -7.04
N GLU A 170 -6.54 4.26 -6.10
CA GLU A 170 -5.19 4.04 -5.59
C GLU A 170 -4.28 3.50 -6.71
N LEU A 171 -4.73 2.47 -7.43
CA LEU A 171 -4.04 1.94 -8.60
C LEU A 171 -3.86 3.00 -9.68
N LYS A 172 -4.89 3.80 -9.93
CA LYS A 172 -4.84 4.87 -10.92
C LYS A 172 -3.86 5.97 -10.54
N TYR A 173 -3.73 6.30 -9.26
CA TYR A 173 -2.73 7.24 -8.80
C TYR A 173 -1.31 6.68 -8.89
N PHE A 174 -1.12 5.42 -8.53
CA PHE A 174 0.17 4.75 -8.61
C PHE A 174 0.66 4.62 -10.05
N PHE A 175 -0.18 4.12 -10.95
CA PHE A 175 0.17 3.91 -12.34
C PHE A 175 -0.05 5.13 -13.22
N GLY A 176 -0.72 6.19 -12.76
CA GLY A 176 -1.22 7.25 -13.63
C GLY A 176 -2.23 6.75 -14.68
N GLU A 177 -2.77 7.67 -15.48
CA GLU A 177 -3.82 7.36 -16.48
C GLU A 177 -3.40 6.26 -17.46
N ASP A 178 -2.25 6.41 -18.12
CA ASP A 178 -1.81 5.47 -19.16
C ASP A 178 -1.49 4.08 -18.62
N GLY A 179 -0.85 4.01 -17.44
CA GLY A 179 -0.48 2.73 -16.82
C GLY A 179 -1.72 2.02 -16.26
N PHE A 180 -2.68 2.77 -15.73
CA PHE A 180 -3.94 2.20 -15.28
C PHE A 180 -4.77 1.65 -16.44
N ALA A 181 -4.83 2.35 -17.57
CA ALA A 181 -5.50 1.86 -18.78
C ALA A 181 -4.83 0.58 -19.32
N GLU A 182 -3.49 0.48 -19.26
CA GLU A 182 -2.79 -0.77 -19.59
C GLU A 182 -3.15 -1.91 -18.63
N LEU A 183 -3.27 -1.60 -17.34
CA LEU A 183 -3.66 -2.57 -16.31
C LEU A 183 -5.11 -3.06 -16.49
N GLU A 184 -6.03 -2.16 -16.84
CA GLU A 184 -7.41 -2.51 -17.19
C GLU A 184 -7.47 -3.46 -18.39
N LYS A 185 -6.68 -3.18 -19.44
CA LYS A 185 -6.59 -4.07 -20.60
C LYS A 185 -6.06 -5.46 -20.22
N TYR A 186 -5.02 -5.50 -19.38
CA TYR A 186 -4.47 -6.77 -18.91
C TYR A 186 -5.49 -7.57 -18.08
N ARG A 187 -6.26 -6.88 -17.22
CA ARG A 187 -7.36 -7.49 -16.48
C ARG A 187 -8.39 -8.12 -17.42
N GLU A 188 -8.81 -7.41 -18.47
CA GLU A 188 -9.78 -7.94 -19.44
C GLU A 188 -9.27 -9.18 -20.16
N GLU A 189 -8.01 -9.14 -20.63
CA GLU A 189 -7.34 -10.28 -21.27
C GLU A 189 -7.30 -11.48 -20.32
N TYR A 190 -6.82 -11.27 -19.09
CA TYR A 190 -6.70 -12.31 -18.07
C TYR A 190 -8.05 -12.92 -17.68
N LEU A 191 -9.08 -12.09 -17.43
CA LEU A 191 -10.40 -12.58 -17.03
C LEU A 191 -11.11 -13.33 -18.17
N ASN A 192 -10.89 -12.95 -19.43
CA ASN A 192 -11.39 -13.69 -20.57
C ASN A 192 -10.76 -15.09 -20.65
N GLU A 193 -9.45 -15.20 -20.48
CA GLU A 193 -8.74 -16.50 -20.46
C GLU A 193 -9.18 -17.36 -19.27
N TYR A 194 -9.30 -16.75 -18.09
CA TYR A 194 -9.75 -17.41 -16.86
C TYR A 194 -11.16 -17.99 -16.99
N GLN A 195 -12.10 -17.22 -17.57
CA GLN A 195 -13.48 -17.67 -17.79
C GLN A 195 -13.60 -18.79 -18.83
N LEU A 196 -12.66 -18.87 -19.77
CA LEU A 196 -12.62 -19.92 -20.79
C LEU A 196 -12.07 -21.25 -20.25
N GLY A 197 -11.73 -21.34 -18.96
CA GLY A 197 -11.23 -22.57 -18.35
C GLY A 197 -9.86 -22.99 -18.85
N VAL A 198 -9.06 -22.03 -19.32
CA VAL A 198 -7.63 -22.25 -19.57
C VAL A 198 -6.92 -22.28 -18.22
N GLU A 199 -7.16 -23.34 -17.45
CA GLU A 199 -6.26 -23.75 -16.37
C GLU A 199 -4.97 -24.24 -17.03
N GLU A 200 -4.01 -23.35 -17.26
CA GLU A 200 -2.58 -23.67 -17.23
C GLU A 200 -1.72 -22.39 -17.33
N ASN A 201 -1.02 -22.09 -16.24
CA ASN A 201 0.26 -21.37 -16.19
C ASN A 201 0.29 -19.90 -16.66
N ALA A 202 -0.27 -19.01 -15.83
CA ALA A 202 0.21 -17.61 -15.74
C ALA A 202 1.31 -17.41 -14.69
N ALA A 203 1.88 -18.52 -14.19
CA ALA A 203 3.18 -18.59 -13.55
C ALA A 203 4.10 -19.43 -14.45
N LYS A 204 5.16 -18.84 -14.96
CA LYS A 204 6.28 -19.54 -15.56
C LYS A 204 7.55 -19.09 -14.88
#